data_AF-A0A152AA71-F1
#
_entry.id   AF-A0A152AA71-F1
#
_cell.length_a   1.000
_cell.length_b   1.000
_cell.length_c   1.000
_cell.angle_alpha   90.00
_cell.angle_beta   90.00
_cell.angle_gamma   90.00
#
_symmetry.space_group_name_H-M   'P 1'
#
loop_
_entity.id
_entity.type
_entity.pdbx_description
1 polymer ?
#
loop_
_entity_poly.entity_id
_entity_poly.type
_entity_poly.pdbx_seq_one_letter_code
_entity_poly.pdbx_strand_id
1 'polypeptide(L)'
;MFLTKISPKTFNTNSIINTIRSYSSYNSVNNTTSFPTSHFEKYKLPNNEFEKENRGFSYLVVGGSAAGLAAMAKNTVVSALSTMSPGQDVLALSSVEVDLSDIPEGAAVTVKWRGKPLFIRHRSSEDIEVAQAVDLSTLPDPQADNQRVKVPQWVILVGVCTHLGCIPISGGGDYGGWYCPCHGSHYDNAGRIRKGPAPLNLLVPPYKFLADTKILVGDE
;
A
#
# COMPACT_ATOMS: atom_id res chain seq x y z
N MET A 1 16.53 -22.16 62.12
CA MET A 1 17.63 -23.06 61.71
C MET A 1 18.00 -22.69 60.27
N PHE A 2 19.14 -22.02 60.12
CA PHE A 2 19.92 -21.67 58.92
C PHE A 2 19.22 -21.14 57.64
N LEU A 3 19.13 -19.80 57.57
CA LEU A 3 19.23 -19.04 56.32
C LEU A 3 20.71 -18.84 55.98
N THR A 4 21.28 -19.61 55.06
CA THR A 4 22.64 -19.36 54.54
C THR A 4 22.59 -18.36 53.38
N LYS A 5 23.06 -17.14 53.66
CA LYS A 5 23.47 -16.15 52.65
C LYS A 5 24.58 -16.76 51.78
N ILE A 6 24.33 -16.88 50.47
CA ILE A 6 25.38 -17.14 49.49
C ILE A 6 25.97 -15.79 49.08
N SER A 7 27.23 -15.56 49.47
CA SER A 7 28.00 -14.38 49.06
C SER A 7 28.38 -14.48 47.58
N PRO A 8 28.28 -13.40 46.78
CA PRO A 8 28.75 -13.41 45.41
C PRO A 8 30.28 -13.47 45.44
N LYS A 9 30.86 -14.54 44.89
CA LYS A 9 32.31 -14.61 44.64
C LYS A 9 32.62 -13.69 43.46
N THR A 10 33.35 -12.61 43.71
CA THR A 10 33.97 -11.78 42.69
C THR A 10 34.95 -12.64 41.89
N PHE A 11 34.63 -12.90 40.62
CA PHE A 11 35.56 -13.56 39.70
C PHE A 11 36.61 -12.52 39.28
N ASN A 12 37.82 -12.67 39.80
CA ASN A 12 38.96 -11.85 39.43
C ASN A 12 39.47 -12.29 38.05
N THR A 13 39.06 -11.59 36.99
CA THR A 13 39.42 -11.87 35.59
C THR A 13 40.90 -11.66 35.28
N ASN A 14 41.68 -11.10 36.20
CA ASN A 14 43.12 -10.87 36.03
C ASN A 14 43.97 -12.16 36.09
N SER A 15 43.45 -13.28 36.60
CA SER A 15 44.24 -14.53 36.67
C SER A 15 44.30 -15.29 35.34
N ILE A 16 43.32 -15.10 34.45
CA ILE A 16 43.28 -15.79 33.14
C ILE A 16 44.06 -15.01 32.09
N ILE A 17 44.13 -13.67 32.22
CA ILE A 17 44.86 -12.80 31.28
C ILE A 17 46.39 -12.93 31.48
N ASN A 18 46.85 -13.22 32.70
CA ASN A 18 48.28 -13.32 33.01
C ASN A 18 48.91 -14.68 32.68
N THR A 19 48.15 -15.72 32.33
CA THR A 19 48.71 -17.02 31.92
C THR A 19 49.05 -17.10 30.43
N ILE A 20 48.63 -16.11 29.61
CA ILE A 20 48.87 -16.11 28.15
C ILE A 20 50.05 -15.19 27.76
N ARG A 21 50.59 -14.39 28.70
CA ARG A 21 51.82 -13.61 28.48
C ARG A 21 52.97 -14.16 29.32
N SER A 22 53.53 -15.26 28.85
CA SER A 22 54.81 -15.77 29.35
C SER A 22 55.73 -16.03 28.16
N TYR A 23 56.52 -15.00 27.85
CA TYR A 23 57.89 -15.10 27.34
C TYR A 23 58.21 -16.23 26.35
N SER A 24 58.02 -15.96 25.06
CA SER A 24 59.03 -16.39 24.10
C SER A 24 60.12 -15.33 24.07
N SER A 25 61.07 -15.44 24.99
CA SER A 25 62.37 -14.77 24.86
C SER A 25 63.00 -15.27 23.57
N TYR A 26 63.10 -14.40 22.57
CA TYR A 26 63.76 -14.70 21.30
C TYR A 26 65.27 -14.80 21.54
N ASN A 27 65.73 -15.97 21.97
CA ASN A 27 67.13 -16.34 21.85
C ASN A 27 67.35 -16.73 20.39
N SER A 28 68.10 -15.89 19.67
CA SER A 28 68.64 -16.18 18.34
C SER A 28 69.63 -17.34 18.43
N VAL A 29 69.11 -18.57 18.42
CA VAL A 29 69.89 -19.77 18.11
C VAL A 29 69.33 -20.31 16.82
N ASN A 30 70.17 -20.27 15.78
CA ASN A 30 69.94 -20.71 14.40
C ASN A 30 68.86 -21.77 14.26
N ASN A 31 67.64 -21.33 13.97
CA ASN A 31 66.47 -22.17 13.76
C ASN A 31 66.43 -22.55 12.27
N THR A 32 66.87 -23.75 11.91
CA THR A 32 66.94 -24.21 10.51
C THR A 32 65.56 -24.44 9.86
N THR A 33 64.47 -24.20 10.60
CA THR A 33 63.09 -24.25 10.11
C THR A 33 62.40 -22.88 10.05
N SER A 34 63.10 -21.77 10.35
CA SER A 34 62.53 -20.43 10.19
C SER A 34 62.82 -19.88 8.79
N PHE A 35 61.79 -19.81 7.95
CA PHE A 35 61.87 -19.17 6.65
C PHE A 35 62.00 -17.64 6.82
N PRO A 36 62.92 -16.98 6.09
CA PRO A 36 63.10 -15.53 6.20
C PRO A 36 61.84 -14.80 5.73
N THR A 37 61.17 -14.11 6.65
CA THR A 37 59.96 -13.33 6.36
C THR A 37 60.27 -11.90 5.89
N SER A 38 61.54 -11.53 5.76
CA SER A 38 62.01 -10.19 5.38
C SER A 38 61.51 -9.74 4.01
N HIS A 39 61.26 -10.68 3.09
CA HIS A 39 60.68 -10.38 1.78
C HIS A 39 59.30 -9.68 1.88
N PHE A 40 58.57 -9.89 2.98
CA PHE A 40 57.23 -9.31 3.18
C PHE A 40 57.25 -7.96 3.90
N GLU A 41 58.39 -7.50 4.43
CA GLU A 41 58.47 -6.23 5.16
C GLU A 41 58.13 -5.03 4.28
N LYS A 42 58.48 -5.08 2.98
CA LYS A 42 58.10 -4.04 2.01
C LYS A 42 56.58 -3.88 1.81
N TYR A 43 55.78 -4.85 2.24
CA TYR A 43 54.30 -4.83 2.15
C TYR A 43 53.62 -4.58 3.50
N LYS A 44 54.38 -4.51 4.61
CA LYS A 44 53.83 -4.20 5.93
C LYS A 44 53.72 -2.70 6.10
N LEU A 45 52.55 -2.24 6.53
CA LEU A 45 52.34 -0.83 6.88
C LEU A 45 53.03 -0.52 8.22
N PRO A 46 53.62 0.68 8.38
CA PRO A 46 54.28 1.06 9.62
C PRO A 46 53.25 1.40 10.72
N ASN A 47 53.31 0.71 11.88
CA ASN A 47 52.54 0.92 13.12
C ASN A 47 51.01 0.64 13.11
N ASN A 48 50.52 0.15 14.26
CA ASN A 48 49.13 -0.30 14.48
C ASN A 48 48.07 0.81 14.48
N GLU A 49 48.42 2.10 14.58
CA GLU A 49 47.44 3.20 14.52
C GLU A 49 46.77 3.31 13.13
N PHE A 50 47.51 2.94 12.07
CA PHE A 50 47.00 2.87 10.71
C PHE A 50 46.02 1.70 10.48
N GLU A 51 45.87 0.75 11.41
CA GLU A 51 44.89 -0.34 11.26
C GLU A 51 43.45 0.17 11.31
N LYS A 52 43.15 1.18 12.15
CA LYS A 52 41.79 1.71 12.28
C LYS A 52 41.40 2.58 11.07
N GLU A 53 42.32 3.40 10.56
CA GLU A 53 42.10 4.24 9.39
C GLU A 53 41.97 3.41 8.09
N ASN A 54 42.84 2.42 7.87
CA ASN A 54 42.77 1.56 6.69
C ASN A 54 41.53 0.65 6.69
N ARG A 55 41.09 0.18 7.87
CA ARG A 55 39.81 -0.53 7.99
C ARG A 55 38.63 0.39 7.76
N GLY A 56 38.67 1.63 8.24
CA GLY A 56 37.67 2.66 7.96
C GLY A 56 37.55 2.94 6.46
N PHE A 57 38.68 3.12 5.77
CA PHE A 57 38.72 3.25 4.32
C PHE A 57 38.18 2.00 3.60
N SER A 58 38.58 0.81 4.04
CA SER A 58 38.10 -0.46 3.45
C SER A 58 36.58 -0.63 3.64
N TYR A 59 36.02 -0.28 4.80
CA TYR A 59 34.58 -0.31 5.05
C TYR A 59 33.84 0.78 4.28
N LEU A 60 34.44 1.95 4.09
CA LEU A 60 33.88 2.99 3.24
C LEU A 60 33.80 2.51 1.79
N VAL A 61 34.85 1.91 1.26
CA VAL A 61 34.89 1.38 -0.11
C VAL A 61 33.88 0.24 -0.27
N VAL A 62 33.88 -0.77 0.61
CA VAL A 62 32.96 -1.91 0.54
C VAL A 62 31.52 -1.48 0.79
N GLY A 63 31.27 -0.67 1.82
CA GLY A 63 29.94 -0.18 2.17
C GLY A 63 29.37 0.76 1.10
N GLY A 64 30.18 1.67 0.58
CA GLY A 64 29.79 2.57 -0.52
C GLY A 64 29.49 1.81 -1.81
N SER A 65 30.33 0.82 -2.16
CA SER A 65 30.09 -0.04 -3.33
C SER A 65 28.82 -0.88 -3.14
N ALA A 66 28.61 -1.46 -1.96
CA ALA A 66 27.42 -2.24 -1.65
C ALA A 66 26.14 -1.39 -1.70
N ALA A 67 26.17 -0.16 -1.19
CA ALA A 67 25.07 0.78 -1.29
C ALA A 67 24.75 1.14 -2.75
N GLY A 68 25.78 1.37 -3.57
CA GLY A 68 25.62 1.60 -5.01
C GLY A 68 24.98 0.41 -5.73
N LEU A 69 25.47 -0.81 -5.48
CA LEU A 69 24.90 -2.04 -6.04
C LEU A 69 23.45 -2.25 -5.60
N ALA A 70 23.14 -2.01 -4.32
CA ALA A 70 21.78 -2.13 -3.80
C ALA A 70 20.82 -1.12 -4.47
N ALA A 71 21.26 0.12 -4.70
CA ALA A 71 20.46 1.12 -5.40
C ALA A 71 20.20 0.73 -6.86
N MET A 72 21.20 0.20 -7.55
CA MET A 72 21.03 -0.31 -8.92
C MET A 72 20.07 -1.48 -8.98
N ALA A 73 20.23 -2.48 -8.09
CA ALA A 73 19.34 -3.64 -8.01
C ALA A 73 17.88 -3.21 -7.76
N LYS A 74 17.66 -2.27 -6.83
CA LYS A 74 16.33 -1.70 -6.57
C LYS A 74 15.75 -1.06 -7.84
N ASN A 75 16.52 -0.22 -8.52
CA ASN A 75 16.05 0.47 -9.72
C ASN A 75 15.73 -0.50 -10.85
N THR A 76 16.52 -1.54 -11.05
CA THR A 76 16.21 -2.60 -12.04
C THR A 76 14.89 -3.29 -11.71
N VAL A 77 14.65 -3.67 -10.46
CA VAL A 77 13.40 -4.33 -10.04
C VAL A 77 12.21 -3.38 -10.17
N VAL A 78 12.32 -2.14 -9.71
CA VAL A 78 11.24 -1.15 -9.81
C VAL A 78 10.91 -0.85 -11.27
N SER A 79 11.91 -0.67 -12.13
CA SER A 79 11.69 -0.49 -13.56
C SER A 79 11.02 -1.70 -14.19
N ALA A 80 11.45 -2.92 -13.86
CA ALA A 80 10.80 -4.14 -14.34
C ALA A 80 9.32 -4.20 -13.91
N LEU A 81 9.02 -3.92 -12.64
CA LEU A 81 7.65 -3.87 -12.11
C LEU A 81 6.81 -2.75 -12.75
N SER A 82 7.42 -1.60 -13.08
CA SER A 82 6.72 -0.50 -13.73
C SER A 82 6.22 -0.85 -15.13
N THR A 83 6.84 -1.80 -15.82
CA THR A 83 6.33 -2.28 -17.13
C THR A 83 5.01 -3.06 -17.01
N MET A 84 4.67 -3.54 -15.81
CA MET A 84 3.40 -4.19 -15.51
C MET A 84 2.33 -3.22 -14.98
N SER A 85 2.68 -1.94 -14.81
CA SER A 85 1.73 -0.90 -14.41
C SER A 85 0.83 -0.48 -15.60
N PRO A 86 -0.34 0.13 -15.37
CA PRO A 86 -1.23 0.52 -16.46
C PRO A 86 -0.56 1.52 -17.42
N GLY A 87 -0.76 1.30 -18.72
CA GLY A 87 -0.24 2.17 -19.78
C GLY A 87 -0.84 3.58 -19.78
N GLN A 88 -0.17 4.52 -20.45
CA GLN A 88 -0.62 5.92 -20.53
C GLN A 88 -1.95 6.08 -21.29
N ASP A 89 -2.23 5.20 -22.25
CA ASP A 89 -3.50 5.12 -22.97
C ASP A 89 -4.67 4.75 -22.04
N VAL A 90 -4.45 3.82 -21.10
CA VAL A 90 -5.42 3.47 -20.06
C VAL A 90 -5.64 4.63 -19.08
N LEU A 91 -4.58 5.39 -18.76
CA LEU A 91 -4.67 6.59 -17.93
C LEU A 91 -5.34 7.76 -18.65
N ALA A 92 -5.23 7.87 -19.97
CA ALA A 92 -5.92 8.89 -20.75
C ALA A 92 -7.44 8.67 -20.79
N LEU A 93 -7.90 7.43 -20.68
CA LEU A 93 -9.32 7.07 -20.51
C LEU A 93 -9.84 7.32 -19.07
N SER A 94 -9.15 8.15 -18.29
CA SER A 94 -9.50 8.45 -16.89
C SER A 94 -10.75 9.31 -16.76
N SER A 95 -11.01 10.19 -17.72
CA SER A 95 -12.18 11.05 -17.73
C SER A 95 -13.17 10.70 -18.85
N VAL A 96 -14.46 10.76 -18.54
CA VAL A 96 -15.55 10.55 -19.50
C VAL A 96 -16.55 11.69 -19.34
N GLU A 97 -16.90 12.31 -20.46
CA GLU A 97 -18.00 13.26 -20.55
C GLU A 97 -19.29 12.50 -20.87
N VAL A 98 -20.33 12.74 -20.09
CA VAL A 98 -21.66 12.17 -20.33
C VAL A 98 -22.68 13.29 -20.43
N ASP A 99 -23.48 13.24 -21.49
CA ASP A 99 -24.65 14.11 -21.65
C ASP A 99 -25.84 13.51 -20.88
N LEU A 100 -26.45 14.35 -20.05
CA LEU A 100 -27.58 14.02 -19.20
C LEU A 100 -28.92 14.21 -19.91
N SER A 101 -28.94 14.93 -21.03
CA SER A 101 -30.17 15.30 -21.76
C SER A 101 -30.93 14.09 -22.29
N ASP A 102 -30.21 13.00 -22.58
CA ASP A 102 -30.78 11.78 -23.19
C ASP A 102 -31.41 10.83 -22.15
N ILE A 103 -31.33 11.14 -20.85
CA ILE A 103 -31.77 10.26 -19.76
C ILE A 103 -33.16 10.70 -19.25
N PRO A 104 -34.23 9.97 -19.58
CA PRO A 104 -35.57 10.29 -19.08
C PRO A 104 -35.66 10.06 -17.56
N GLU A 105 -36.57 10.78 -16.91
CA GLU A 105 -36.87 10.63 -15.48
C GLU A 105 -37.26 9.18 -15.14
N GLY A 106 -36.72 8.67 -14.03
CA GLY A 106 -36.94 7.30 -13.56
C GLY A 106 -36.11 6.22 -14.27
N ALA A 107 -35.40 6.57 -15.35
CA ALA A 107 -34.50 5.65 -16.04
C ALA A 107 -33.08 5.67 -15.45
N ALA A 108 -32.40 4.53 -15.56
CA ALA A 108 -30.99 4.38 -15.23
C ALA A 108 -30.22 3.93 -16.47
N VAL A 109 -29.15 4.65 -16.80
CA VAL A 109 -28.24 4.33 -17.91
C VAL A 109 -26.92 3.82 -17.31
N THR A 110 -26.33 2.83 -17.99
CA THR A 110 -25.01 2.31 -17.64
C THR A 110 -24.01 2.71 -18.72
N VAL A 111 -23.04 3.55 -18.36
CA VAL A 111 -21.93 3.96 -19.23
C VAL A 111 -20.64 3.28 -18.76
N LYS A 112 -19.67 3.05 -19.65
CA LYS A 112 -18.38 2.45 -19.27
C LYS A 112 -17.39 3.55 -18.87
N TRP A 113 -16.83 3.49 -17.66
CA TRP A 113 -15.79 4.40 -17.16
C TRP A 113 -14.63 3.62 -16.52
N ARG A 114 -13.39 3.83 -16.99
CA ARG A 114 -12.19 3.09 -16.53
C ARG A 114 -12.36 1.55 -16.52
N GLY A 115 -13.10 1.02 -17.49
CA GLY A 115 -13.43 -0.40 -17.58
C GLY A 115 -14.50 -0.90 -16.59
N LYS A 116 -15.00 -0.03 -15.70
CA LYS A 116 -16.08 -0.31 -14.75
C LYS A 116 -17.41 0.26 -15.28
N PRO A 117 -18.55 -0.37 -14.96
CA PRO A 117 -19.86 0.23 -15.23
C PRO A 117 -20.08 1.45 -14.32
N LEU A 118 -20.58 2.52 -14.90
CA LEU A 118 -21.00 3.75 -14.24
C LEU A 118 -22.52 3.83 -14.37
N PHE A 119 -23.22 3.80 -13.25
CA PHE A 119 -24.67 3.98 -13.19
C PHE A 119 -24.99 5.46 -13.05
N ILE A 120 -25.82 5.95 -13.97
CA ILE A 120 -26.37 7.30 -13.94
C ILE A 120 -27.88 7.14 -13.94
N ARG A 121 -28.53 7.58 -12.87
CA ARG A 121 -29.99 7.52 -12.74
C ARG A 121 -30.54 8.93 -12.57
N HIS A 122 -31.55 9.23 -13.38
CA HIS A 122 -32.39 10.42 -13.20
C HIS A 122 -33.51 10.06 -12.22
N ARG A 123 -33.45 10.56 -10.99
CA ARG A 123 -34.45 10.26 -9.95
C ARG A 123 -35.68 11.14 -10.11
N SER A 124 -36.86 10.58 -9.88
CA SER A 124 -38.09 11.36 -9.72
C SER A 124 -38.14 12.03 -8.33
N SER A 125 -39.07 12.96 -8.14
CA SER A 125 -39.36 13.58 -6.84
C SER A 125 -39.61 12.56 -5.74
N GLU A 126 -40.40 11.53 -6.04
CA GLU A 126 -40.78 10.50 -5.09
C GLU A 126 -39.57 9.65 -4.68
N ASP A 127 -38.70 9.31 -5.64
CA ASP A 127 -37.45 8.59 -5.38
C ASP A 127 -36.55 9.39 -4.43
N ILE A 128 -36.47 10.72 -4.58
CA ILE A 128 -35.64 11.59 -3.73
C ILE A 128 -36.19 11.61 -2.30
N GLU A 129 -37.51 11.75 -2.13
CA GLU A 129 -38.15 11.76 -0.82
C GLU A 129 -37.96 10.42 -0.10
N VAL A 130 -38.15 9.31 -0.80
CA VAL A 130 -37.90 7.97 -0.25
C VAL A 130 -36.44 7.81 0.17
N ALA A 131 -35.49 8.27 -0.64
CA ALA A 131 -34.06 8.18 -0.31
C ALA A 131 -33.69 8.95 0.97
N GLN A 132 -34.28 10.14 1.15
CA GLN A 132 -34.01 11.03 2.28
C GLN A 132 -34.75 10.61 3.56
N ALA A 133 -35.91 9.96 3.44
CA ALA A 133 -36.71 9.48 4.57
C ALA A 133 -36.15 8.21 5.23
N VAL A 134 -35.12 7.58 4.65
CA VAL A 134 -34.48 6.37 5.22
C VAL A 134 -33.78 6.70 6.53
N ASP A 135 -34.13 5.97 7.59
CA ASP A 135 -33.40 6.02 8.85
C ASP A 135 -31.98 5.44 8.71
N LEU A 136 -30.98 6.26 9.05
CA LEU A 136 -29.57 5.94 8.98
C LEU A 136 -29.17 4.81 9.94
N SER A 137 -29.91 4.60 11.04
CA SER A 137 -29.62 3.55 12.01
C SER A 137 -29.83 2.13 11.45
N THR A 138 -30.67 2.02 10.42
CA THR A 138 -31.03 0.73 9.79
C THR A 138 -30.04 0.30 8.71
N LEU A 139 -29.13 1.19 8.31
CA LEU A 139 -28.17 0.95 7.24
C LEU A 139 -26.91 0.26 7.80
N PRO A 140 -26.40 -0.80 7.14
CA PRO A 140 -25.09 -1.36 7.45
C PRO A 140 -23.95 -0.34 7.32
N ASP A 141 -24.06 0.58 6.35
CA ASP A 141 -23.13 1.69 6.11
C ASP A 141 -23.92 3.02 6.15
N PRO A 142 -23.98 3.69 7.31
CA PRO A 142 -24.78 4.89 7.52
C PRO A 142 -24.26 6.07 6.71
N GLN A 143 -24.95 6.39 5.62
CA GLN A 143 -24.65 7.54 4.79
C GLN A 143 -25.92 8.26 4.35
N ALA A 144 -25.97 9.56 4.57
CA ALA A 144 -27.07 10.41 4.15
C ALA A 144 -27.01 10.68 2.64
N ASP A 145 -28.18 10.89 2.01
CA ASP A 145 -28.27 11.12 0.56
C ASP A 145 -27.51 12.37 0.13
N ASN A 146 -27.61 13.46 0.90
CA ASN A 146 -26.92 14.73 0.66
C ASN A 146 -25.39 14.64 0.66
N GLN A 147 -24.80 13.59 1.23
CA GLN A 147 -23.36 13.34 1.20
C GLN A 147 -22.94 12.53 -0.03
N ARG A 148 -23.89 11.88 -0.71
CA ARG A 148 -23.65 10.99 -1.85
C ARG A 148 -23.88 11.68 -3.18
N VAL A 149 -24.85 12.59 -3.23
CA VAL A 149 -25.19 13.33 -4.45
C VAL A 149 -24.94 14.83 -4.26
N LYS A 150 -24.39 15.47 -5.29
CA LYS A 150 -24.27 16.94 -5.34
C LYS A 150 -25.59 17.62 -5.72
N VAL A 151 -26.34 17.00 -6.64
CA VAL A 151 -27.66 17.46 -7.10
C VAL A 151 -28.65 16.30 -6.89
N PRO A 152 -29.75 16.49 -6.13
CA PRO A 152 -30.65 15.39 -5.77
C PRO A 152 -31.25 14.62 -6.94
N GLN A 153 -31.45 15.25 -8.09
CA GLN A 153 -32.01 14.58 -9.27
C GLN A 153 -31.06 13.56 -9.92
N TRP A 154 -29.74 13.68 -9.70
CA TRP A 154 -28.74 12.86 -10.37
C TRP A 154 -27.98 11.98 -9.38
N VAL A 155 -28.18 10.66 -9.50
CA VAL A 155 -27.37 9.66 -8.79
C VAL A 155 -26.34 9.08 -9.75
N ILE A 156 -25.07 9.29 -9.41
CA ILE A 156 -23.92 8.84 -10.20
C ILE A 156 -23.10 7.89 -9.32
N LEU A 157 -23.02 6.63 -9.70
CA LEU A 157 -22.43 5.56 -8.90
C LEU A 157 -21.56 4.65 -9.76
N VAL A 158 -20.49 4.12 -9.18
CA VAL A 158 -19.74 3.02 -9.78
C VAL A 158 -20.51 1.73 -9.53
N GLY A 159 -20.95 1.09 -10.61
CA GLY A 159 -21.77 -0.13 -10.62
C GLY A 159 -21.00 -1.41 -10.27
N VAL A 160 -20.07 -1.32 -9.32
CA VAL A 160 -19.25 -2.44 -8.86
C VAL A 160 -19.68 -2.78 -7.44
N CYS A 161 -20.27 -3.96 -7.26
CA CYS A 161 -20.71 -4.45 -5.97
C CYS A 161 -19.52 -4.57 -5.00
N THR A 162 -19.68 -3.99 -3.81
CA THR A 162 -18.65 -3.94 -2.75
C THR A 162 -18.38 -5.28 -2.07
N HIS A 163 -19.14 -6.34 -2.41
CA HIS A 163 -18.83 -7.69 -1.95
C HIS A 163 -17.62 -8.26 -2.70
N LEU A 164 -17.77 -8.57 -3.99
CA LEU A 164 -16.75 -9.23 -4.83
C LEU A 164 -16.66 -8.66 -6.25
N GLY A 165 -17.25 -7.48 -6.50
CA GLY A 165 -17.08 -6.77 -7.77
C GLY A 165 -18.05 -7.13 -8.90
N CYS A 166 -19.11 -7.90 -8.62
CA CYS A 166 -20.19 -8.13 -9.59
C CYS A 166 -20.90 -6.83 -10.00
N ILE A 167 -21.61 -6.85 -11.12
CA ILE A 167 -22.40 -5.72 -11.63
C ILE A 167 -23.85 -5.86 -11.16
N PRO A 168 -24.35 -4.96 -10.30
CA PRO A 168 -25.76 -4.94 -9.92
C PRO A 168 -26.67 -4.59 -11.10
N ILE A 169 -27.85 -5.20 -11.17
CA ILE A 169 -28.88 -4.95 -12.18
C ILE A 169 -29.78 -3.81 -11.68
N SER A 170 -30.06 -2.81 -12.54
CA SER A 170 -30.97 -1.71 -12.22
C SER A 170 -32.44 -2.17 -12.20
N GLY A 171 -33.26 -1.57 -11.36
CA GLY A 171 -34.70 -1.87 -11.28
C GLY A 171 -35.01 -3.24 -10.68
N GLY A 172 -34.03 -3.89 -10.04
CA GLY A 172 -34.19 -5.15 -9.32
C GLY A 172 -34.11 -4.99 -7.81
N GLY A 173 -34.57 -6.01 -7.10
CA GLY A 173 -34.48 -6.13 -5.65
C GLY A 173 -35.55 -5.36 -4.87
N ASP A 174 -35.64 -5.67 -3.59
CA ASP A 174 -36.70 -5.23 -2.67
C ASP A 174 -36.79 -3.70 -2.41
N TYR A 175 -35.81 -2.90 -2.86
CA TYR A 175 -35.67 -1.48 -2.49
C TYR A 175 -35.65 -0.51 -3.67
N GLY A 176 -36.09 -0.94 -4.86
CA GLY A 176 -36.27 -0.05 -6.03
C GLY A 176 -34.99 0.58 -6.60
N GLY A 177 -33.81 0.11 -6.19
CA GLY A 177 -32.53 0.58 -6.69
C GLY A 177 -31.85 -0.45 -7.58
N TRP A 178 -30.90 -1.19 -7.00
CA TRP A 178 -30.12 -2.18 -7.71
C TRP A 178 -30.06 -3.52 -6.98
N TYR A 179 -29.97 -4.60 -7.74
CA TYR A 179 -29.86 -5.96 -7.21
C TYR A 179 -28.63 -6.69 -7.77
N CYS A 180 -27.78 -7.21 -6.90
CA CYS A 180 -26.63 -8.01 -7.27
C CYS A 180 -26.98 -9.51 -7.23
N PRO A 181 -27.11 -10.20 -8.38
CA PRO A 181 -27.55 -11.59 -8.43
C PRO A 181 -26.52 -12.59 -7.91
N CYS A 182 -25.26 -12.18 -7.73
CA CYS A 182 -24.18 -13.10 -7.33
C CYS A 182 -24.40 -13.71 -5.95
N HIS A 183 -24.77 -12.88 -4.97
CA HIS A 183 -24.99 -13.31 -3.58
C HIS A 183 -26.19 -12.60 -2.93
N GLY A 184 -27.06 -11.99 -3.75
CA GLY A 184 -28.30 -11.35 -3.30
C GLY A 184 -28.08 -10.05 -2.52
N SER A 185 -27.14 -9.19 -2.93
CA SER A 185 -27.04 -7.84 -2.32
C SER A 185 -28.07 -6.90 -2.92
N HIS A 186 -28.86 -6.25 -2.07
CA HIS A 186 -29.87 -5.28 -2.47
C HIS A 186 -29.44 -3.86 -2.11
N TYR A 187 -29.50 -2.97 -3.08
CA TYR A 187 -29.19 -1.56 -2.95
C TYR A 187 -30.45 -0.71 -3.15
N ASP A 188 -30.59 0.35 -2.36
CA ASP A 188 -31.66 1.34 -2.56
C ASP A 188 -31.36 2.28 -3.74
N ASN A 189 -32.29 3.19 -4.04
CA ASN A 189 -32.19 4.16 -5.13
C ASN A 189 -31.05 5.19 -4.98
N ALA A 190 -30.43 5.31 -3.80
CA ALA A 190 -29.22 6.09 -3.54
C ALA A 190 -27.93 5.25 -3.62
N GLY A 191 -28.06 3.95 -3.93
CA GLY A 191 -26.95 3.01 -4.03
C GLY A 191 -26.43 2.53 -2.69
N ARG A 192 -27.21 2.65 -1.62
CA ARG A 192 -26.83 2.19 -0.28
C ARG A 192 -27.20 0.73 -0.08
N ILE A 193 -26.33 -0.02 0.57
CA ILE A 193 -26.59 -1.43 0.87
C ILE A 193 -27.70 -1.53 1.91
N ARG A 194 -28.70 -2.39 1.64
CA ARG A 194 -29.82 -2.65 2.57
C ARG A 194 -29.81 -4.07 3.10
N LYS A 195 -29.44 -5.02 2.25
CA LYS A 195 -29.53 -6.46 2.52
C LYS A 195 -28.47 -7.21 1.72
N GLY A 196 -27.94 -8.28 2.29
CA GLY A 196 -26.94 -9.15 1.64
C GLY A 196 -25.53 -8.97 2.22
N PRO A 197 -24.53 -9.67 1.66
CA PRO A 197 -23.18 -9.76 2.22
C PRO A 197 -22.26 -8.57 1.89
N ALA A 198 -22.72 -7.61 1.08
CA ALA A 198 -21.94 -6.43 0.75
C ALA A 198 -21.71 -5.56 2.01
N PRO A 199 -20.46 -5.20 2.36
CA PRO A 199 -20.20 -4.45 3.59
C PRO A 199 -20.42 -2.94 3.45
N LEU A 200 -20.39 -2.40 2.23
CA LEU A 200 -20.36 -0.96 1.96
C LEU A 200 -21.37 -0.55 0.89
N ASN A 201 -21.73 0.73 0.88
CA ASN A 201 -22.53 1.35 -0.17
C ASN A 201 -21.77 1.39 -1.52
N LEU A 202 -22.49 1.52 -2.64
CA LEU A 202 -21.85 1.72 -3.95
C LEU A 202 -21.03 3.01 -3.94
N LEU A 203 -19.86 2.97 -4.58
CA LEU A 203 -18.92 4.08 -4.61
C LEU A 203 -19.47 5.23 -5.46
N VAL A 204 -19.41 6.46 -4.95
CA VAL A 204 -19.63 7.66 -5.75
C VAL A 204 -18.29 8.06 -6.37
N PRO A 205 -18.15 8.10 -7.71
CA PRO A 205 -16.90 8.53 -8.34
C PRO A 205 -16.70 10.04 -8.19
N PRO A 206 -15.48 10.57 -8.37
CA PRO A 206 -15.29 12.01 -8.53
C PRO A 206 -15.94 12.46 -9.85
N TYR A 207 -16.81 13.47 -9.78
CA TYR A 207 -17.44 14.07 -10.95
C TYR A 207 -17.66 15.57 -10.75
N LYS A 208 -17.69 16.32 -11.84
CA LYS A 208 -18.00 17.75 -11.88
C LYS A 208 -19.05 18.03 -12.96
N PHE A 209 -19.91 19.01 -12.72
CA PHE A 209 -20.83 19.52 -13.73
C PHE A 209 -20.10 20.60 -14.53
N LEU A 210 -19.95 20.38 -15.84
CA LEU A 210 -19.41 21.39 -16.76
C LEU A 210 -20.51 22.35 -17.22
N ALA A 211 -21.74 21.83 -17.35
CA ALA A 211 -22.97 22.54 -17.65
C ALA A 211 -24.14 21.80 -16.98
N ASP A 212 -25.35 22.36 -17.01
CA ASP A 212 -26.54 21.74 -16.41
C ASP A 212 -26.85 20.35 -16.99
N THR A 213 -26.46 20.12 -18.26
CA THR A 213 -26.70 18.87 -18.98
C THR A 213 -25.44 18.03 -19.21
N LYS A 214 -24.26 18.46 -18.78
CA LYS A 214 -23.00 17.73 -19.03
C LYS A 214 -22.19 17.51 -17.77
N ILE A 215 -21.84 16.24 -17.54
CA ILE A 215 -20.97 15.84 -16.44
C ILE A 215 -19.64 15.34 -16.96
N LEU A 216 -18.58 15.68 -16.25
CA LEU A 216 -17.26 15.11 -16.40
C LEU A 216 -16.99 14.19 -15.21
N VAL A 217 -16.79 12.90 -15.48
CA VAL A 217 -16.52 11.88 -14.45
C VAL A 217 -15.06 11.49 -14.53
N GLY A 218 -14.34 11.50 -13.40
CA GLY A 218 -12.92 11.17 -13.32
C GLY A 218 -11.95 12.36 -13.30
N ASP A 219 -12.44 13.58 -13.13
CA ASP A 219 -11.60 14.76 -12.90
C ASP A 219 -11.25 14.86 -11.41
N GLU A 220 -10.03 14.43 -11.07
CA GLU A 220 -9.42 14.49 -9.72
C GLU A 220 -8.64 15.80 -9.55
#